data_AF-A0A2G6ET90-F1
#
_entry.id   AF-A0A2G6ET90-F1
#
_cell.length_a   1.000
_cell.length_b   1.000
_cell.length_c   1.000
_cell.angle_alpha   90.00
_cell.angle_beta   90.00
_cell.angle_gamma   90.00
#
_symmetry.space_group_name_H-M   'P 1'
#
loop_
_entity.id
_entity.type
_entity.pdbx_description
1 polymer ?
#
loop_
_entity_poly.entity_id
_entity_poly.type
_entity_poly.pdbx_seq_one_letter_code
_entity_poly.pdbx_strand_id
1 'polypeptide(L)'
;PEPVALDEPLAWLMWRKDFNPNWYSLSPDEDWFFLNARRGVTFPNLCEGLAQWLDDDTAIAQRAAGIVRHWIDEKLLAAVNFK
;
A
#
# COMPACT_ATOMS: atom_id res chain seq x y z
N PRO A 1 12.84 -0.12 -26.26
CA PRO A 1 11.64 -0.93 -26.55
C PRO A 1 10.46 0.01 -26.81
N GLU A 2 9.48 -0.40 -27.62
CA GLU A 2 8.26 0.40 -27.80
C GLU A 2 7.37 0.32 -26.55
N PRO A 3 6.71 1.42 -26.16
CA PRO A 3 5.80 1.43 -25.03
C PRO A 3 4.57 0.55 -25.31
N VAL A 4 4.23 -0.30 -24.34
CA VAL A 4 3.04 -1.17 -24.40
C VAL A 4 1.97 -0.60 -23.48
N ALA A 5 0.75 -0.48 -23.99
CA ALA A 5 -0.39 -0.05 -23.19
C ALA A 5 -0.77 -1.14 -22.18
N LEU A 6 -1.12 -0.73 -20.96
CA LEU A 6 -1.64 -1.64 -19.94
C LEU A 6 -3.15 -1.80 -20.10
N ASP A 7 -3.66 -2.98 -19.79
CA ASP A 7 -5.09 -3.28 -19.83
C ASP A 7 -5.88 -2.50 -18.77
N GLU A 8 -5.24 -2.23 -17.62
CA GLU A 8 -5.81 -1.46 -16.52
C GLU A 8 -4.86 -0.33 -16.09
N PRO A 9 -5.40 0.78 -15.53
CA PRO A 9 -4.57 1.84 -14.98
C PRO A 9 -3.64 1.32 -13.87
N LEU A 10 -2.36 1.64 -13.96
CA LEU A 10 -1.39 1.32 -12.92
C LEU A 10 -1.29 2.47 -11.91
N ALA A 11 -1.58 2.19 -10.65
CA ALA A 11 -1.42 3.16 -9.58
C ALA A 11 0.06 3.44 -9.32
N TRP A 12 0.38 4.72 -9.10
CA TRP A 12 1.73 5.17 -8.75
C TRP A 12 1.71 5.97 -7.47
N LEU A 13 2.62 5.63 -6.55
CA LEU A 13 2.91 6.43 -5.37
C LEU A 13 4.14 7.28 -5.61
N MET A 14 4.08 8.56 -5.25
CA MET A 14 5.21 9.49 -5.32
C MET A 14 5.37 10.20 -3.98
N TRP A 15 6.60 10.24 -3.45
CA TRP A 15 6.91 10.91 -2.19
C TRP A 15 8.33 11.47 -2.18
N ARG A 16 8.72 12.06 -1.04
CA ARG A 16 10.07 12.56 -0.81
C ARG A 16 10.68 11.90 0.41
N LYS A 17 11.89 11.36 0.25
CA LYS A 17 12.73 10.80 1.32
C LYS A 17 14.04 11.55 1.30
N ASP A 18 14.32 12.26 2.39
CA ASP A 18 15.54 13.08 2.53
C ASP A 18 15.75 14.05 1.34
N PHE A 19 14.67 14.75 0.96
CA PHE A 19 14.57 15.67 -0.19
C PHE A 19 14.73 15.04 -1.58
N ASN A 20 14.88 13.72 -1.69
CA ASN A 20 14.92 13.03 -2.97
C ASN A 20 13.52 12.54 -3.38
N PRO A 21 13.07 12.79 -4.63
CA PRO A 21 11.83 12.23 -5.14
C PRO A 21 11.98 10.71 -5.28
N ASN A 22 11.00 9.97 -4.78
CA ASN A 22 10.90 8.53 -4.91
C ASN A 22 9.51 8.18 -5.46
N TRP A 23 9.43 7.08 -6.19
CA TRP A 23 8.19 6.61 -6.76
C TRP A 23 8.23 5.10 -6.99
N TYR A 24 7.11 4.42 -6.82
CA TYR A 24 6.91 3.05 -7.29
C TYR A 24 5.44 2.82 -7.64
N SER A 25 5.19 1.79 -8.43
CA SER A 25 3.84 1.36 -8.79
C SER A 25 3.24 0.48 -7.70
N LEU A 26 1.97 0.69 -7.37
CA LEU A 26 1.23 -0.14 -6.42
C LEU A 26 0.48 -1.24 -7.17
N SER A 27 0.47 -2.44 -6.60
CA SER A 27 -0.49 -3.48 -7.02
C SER A 27 -1.91 -3.11 -6.52
N PRO A 28 -2.97 -3.69 -7.11
CA PRO A 28 -4.36 -3.30 -6.78
C PRO A 28 -4.71 -3.39 -5.29
N ASP A 29 -4.20 -4.42 -4.61
CA ASP A 29 -4.42 -4.63 -3.18
C ASP A 29 -3.70 -3.59 -2.32
N GLU A 30 -2.47 -3.19 -2.70
CA GLU A 30 -1.72 -2.15 -1.99
C GLU A 30 -2.28 -0.75 -2.26
N ASP A 31 -2.74 -0.46 -3.48
CA ASP A 31 -3.43 0.80 -3.80
C ASP A 31 -4.69 0.97 -2.95
N TRP A 32 -5.50 -0.08 -2.86
CA TRP A 32 -6.67 -0.09 -1.98
C TRP A 32 -6.26 0.13 -0.51
N PHE A 33 -5.23 -0.57 -0.04
CA PHE A 33 -4.73 -0.45 1.33
C PHE A 33 -4.25 0.98 1.64
N PHE A 34 -3.50 1.59 0.71
CA PHE A 34 -2.98 2.96 0.81
C PHE A 34 -4.08 4.00 0.87
N LEU A 35 -5.05 3.93 -0.05
CA LEU A 35 -6.17 4.88 -0.10
C LEU A 35 -7.02 4.83 1.17
N ASN A 36 -7.27 3.63 1.72
CA ASN A 36 -8.08 3.47 2.92
C ASN A 36 -7.31 3.83 4.20
N ALA A 37 -6.01 3.50 4.28
CA ALA A 37 -5.16 3.95 5.37
C ALA A 37 -5.13 5.48 5.45
N ARG A 38 -5.02 6.16 4.30
CA ARG A 38 -5.07 7.64 4.21
C ARG A 38 -6.43 8.21 4.64
N ARG A 39 -7.52 7.48 4.48
CA ARG A 39 -8.87 7.84 4.96
C ARG A 39 -9.06 7.59 6.46
N GLY A 40 -8.06 7.04 7.15
CA GLY A 40 -8.10 6.77 8.58
C GLY A 40 -8.85 5.49 8.96
N VAL A 41 -8.96 4.53 8.03
CA VAL A 41 -9.46 3.19 8.33
C VAL A 41 -8.50 2.49 9.31
N THR A 42 -9.06 1.74 10.26
CA THR A 42 -8.28 1.05 11.29
C THR A 42 -7.48 -0.11 10.69
N PHE A 43 -6.35 -0.45 11.30
CA PHE A 43 -5.51 -1.55 10.81
C PHE A 43 -6.24 -2.90 10.70
N PRO A 44 -7.08 -3.32 11.67
CA PRO A 44 -7.89 -4.54 11.51
C PRO A 44 -8.80 -4.51 10.29
N ASN A 45 -9.52 -3.40 10.06
CA ASN A 45 -10.41 -3.27 8.90
C ASN A 45 -9.65 -3.20 7.57
N LEU A 46 -8.41 -2.70 7.57
CA LEU A 46 -7.53 -2.77 6.41
C LEU A 46 -7.14 -4.21 6.09
N CYS A 47 -6.80 -5.02 7.10
CA CYS A 47 -6.53 -6.45 6.92
C CYS A 47 -7.76 -7.19 6.39
N GLU A 48 -8.95 -6.94 6.94
CA GLU A 48 -10.20 -7.53 6.44
C GLU A 48 -10.44 -7.19 4.95
N GLY A 49 -10.13 -5.96 4.54
CA GLY A 49 -10.26 -5.56 3.14
C GLY A 49 -9.31 -6.27 2.17
N LEU A 50 -8.16 -6.77 2.63
CA LEU A 50 -7.24 -7.55 1.80
C LEU A 50 -7.80 -8.93 1.42
N ALA A 51 -8.84 -9.41 2.12
CA ALA A 51 -9.52 -10.67 1.80
C ALA A 51 -10.20 -10.66 0.42
N GLN A 52 -10.30 -9.51 -0.25
CA GLN A 52 -10.73 -9.41 -1.64
C GLN A 52 -9.71 -10.03 -2.63
N TRP A 53 -8.44 -10.14 -2.24
CA TRP A 53 -7.35 -10.67 -3.07
C TRP A 53 -6.67 -11.91 -2.51
N LEU A 54 -6.87 -12.22 -1.23
CA LEU A 54 -6.14 -13.25 -0.50
C LEU A 54 -7.11 -14.16 0.25
N ASP A 55 -6.85 -15.46 0.20
CA ASP A 55 -7.82 -16.49 0.59
C ASP A 55 -7.68 -16.99 2.05
N ASP A 56 -6.60 -16.60 2.76
CA ASP A 56 -6.37 -17.04 4.14
C ASP A 56 -5.74 -15.95 5.03
N ASP A 57 -5.99 -16.08 6.34
CA ASP A 57 -5.55 -15.12 7.36
C ASP A 57 -4.02 -14.96 7.44
N THR A 58 -3.26 -16.02 7.15
CA THR A 58 -1.79 -15.97 7.17
C THR A 58 -1.29 -15.13 6.00
N ALA A 59 -1.82 -15.36 4.80
CA ALA A 59 -1.50 -14.57 3.61
C ALA A 59 -1.88 -13.10 3.79
N ILE A 60 -3.07 -12.82 4.33
CA ILE A 60 -3.53 -11.45 4.66
C ILE A 60 -2.57 -10.78 5.64
N ALA A 61 -2.22 -11.45 6.74
CA ALA A 61 -1.33 -10.90 7.75
C ALA A 61 0.07 -10.64 7.20
N GLN A 62 0.62 -11.57 6.42
CA GLN A 62 1.93 -11.42 5.77
C GLN A 62 1.93 -10.25 4.79
N ARG A 63 0.86 -10.11 3.99
CA ARG A 63 0.75 -9.03 3.01
C ARG A 63 0.62 -7.67 3.69
N ALA A 64 -0.27 -7.52 4.67
CA ALA A 64 -0.42 -6.29 5.45
C ALA A 64 0.90 -5.90 6.13
N ALA A 65 1.58 -6.85 6.76
CA ALA A 65 2.87 -6.61 7.40
C ALA A 65 3.96 -6.19 6.39
N GLY A 66 3.99 -6.82 5.21
CA GLY A 66 4.91 -6.45 4.13
C GLY A 66 4.71 -5.03 3.64
N ILE A 67 3.46 -4.63 3.38
CA ILE A 67 3.09 -3.27 2.96
C ILE A 67 3.52 -2.25 4.02
N VAL A 68 3.08 -2.45 5.28
CA VAL A 68 3.38 -1.49 6.35
C VAL A 68 4.87 -1.41 6.64
N ARG A 69 5.59 -2.53 6.65
CA ARG A 69 7.04 -2.55 6.81
C ARG A 69 7.73 -1.75 5.71
N HIS A 70 7.35 -1.97 4.45
CA HIS A 70 7.91 -1.22 3.33
C HIS A 70 7.69 0.29 3.51
N TRP A 71 6.50 0.71 3.91
CA TRP A 71 6.21 2.13 4.14
C TRP A 71 6.99 2.73 5.31
N ILE A 72 7.26 1.95 6.37
CA ILE A 72 8.14 2.37 7.47
C ILE A 72 9.56 2.58 6.93
N ASP A 73 10.10 1.60 6.20
CA ASP A 73 11.46 1.63 5.66
C ASP A 73 11.65 2.79 4.65
N GLU A 74 10.58 3.15 3.92
CA GLU A 74 10.56 4.27 2.97
C GLU A 74 10.20 5.64 3.57
N LYS A 75 10.01 5.72 4.89
CA LYS A 75 9.57 6.93 5.60
C LYS A 75 8.27 7.52 5.00
N LEU A 76 7.37 6.66 4.52
CA LEU A 76 6.06 7.02 3.97
C LEU A 76 5.02 7.27 5.07
N LEU A 77 5.17 6.63 6.23
CA LEU A 77 4.30 6.84 7.39
C LEU A 77 4.76 8.04 8.22
N ALA A 78 3.90 9.05 8.32
CA ALA A 78 4.20 10.27 9.07
C ALA A 78 3.78 10.19 10.55
N ALA A 79 2.73 9.44 10.87
CA ALA A 79 2.19 9.32 12.22
C ALA A 79 1.34 8.04 12.37
N VAL A 80 1.23 7.57 13.61
CA VAL A 80 0.27 6.53 14.02
C VAL A 80 -0.64 7.14 15.07
N ASN A 81 -1.94 7.08 14.83
CA ASN A 81 -2.95 7.59 15.76
C ASN A 81 -3.61 6.41 16.46
N PHE A 82 -3.42 6.33 17.78
CA PHE A 82 -4.20 5.43 18.62
C PHE A 82 -5.53 6.13 18.93
N LYS A 83 -6.64 5.53 18.50
CA LYS A 83 -7.97 5.93 18.95
C LYS A 83 -8.31 5.19 20.24
#